data_AF-A0AAW1EGR3-F1
#
_entry.id   AF-A0AAW1EGR3-F1
#
_cell.length_a   1.000
_cell.length_b   1.000
_cell.length_c   1.000
_cell.angle_alpha   90.00
_cell.angle_beta   90.00
_cell.angle_gamma   90.00
#
_symmetry.space_group_name_H-M   'P 1'
#
loop_
_entity.id
_entity.type
_entity.pdbx_description
1 polymer ?
#
loop_
_entity_poly.entity_id
_entity_poly.type
_entity_poly.pdbx_seq_one_letter_code
_entity_poly.pdbx_strand_id
1 'polypeptide(L)'
;MFYEVMFYEVIFYEIIFCEVIFCEIIFYDIIFYEVIFCEIIFFEVIFYEVIFCEIIFYKIIFYEVIFCEIIFFEVIFYEVIFCEIIFYKIIFYEVIFCEIIFYEVIFYEIIFYEVIFYEVIFYDIIFYEIIFCEIIFYEIIFYEVIFYKIIFYEVIFCEVIFCEIIFYEIMFYQVIFCEIIFYEIIFYEIMFYEIIFYEIIFYEFIFYEIIFCEIIFYEVIFYDIIFYDIIFYEIIFFEVIFYMIIFYEVLFYMITFYEVIFYEVIFYKVIFYEVIFDKVIFCEIIFCEIIFYTIIFYEIIFCEIIFYEVIFYEIMFY
;
A
#
# COMPACT_ATOMS: atom_id res chain seq x y z
N MET A 1 -17.68 -27.61 22.64
CA MET A 1 -17.96 -27.86 21.21
C MET A 1 -18.97 -26.80 20.75
N PHE A 2 -19.09 -26.58 19.44
CA PHE A 2 -19.16 -25.26 18.81
C PHE A 2 -20.60 -24.71 18.46
N TYR A 3 -21.35 -23.93 19.29
CA TYR A 3 -22.81 -23.68 19.00
C TYR A 3 -23.63 -22.42 19.49
N GLU A 4 -23.21 -21.49 20.38
CA GLU A 4 -23.99 -20.25 20.77
C GLU A 4 -23.35 -19.48 21.97
N VAL A 5 -23.04 -18.18 21.86
CA VAL A 5 -22.30 -17.40 22.88
C VAL A 5 -22.59 -15.87 22.82
N MET A 6 -22.66 -15.17 23.98
CA MET A 6 -23.17 -13.78 24.17
C MET A 6 -22.68 -13.07 25.46
N PHE A 7 -22.14 -11.82 25.45
CA PHE A 7 -21.81 -10.93 26.62
C PHE A 7 -21.78 -9.42 26.29
N TYR A 8 -21.76 -8.59 27.35
CA TYR A 8 -21.65 -7.12 27.40
C TYR A 8 -20.95 -6.71 28.72
N GLU A 9 -19.94 -5.82 28.70
CA GLU A 9 -18.92 -5.48 29.74
C GLU A 9 -17.97 -6.63 30.23
N VAL A 10 -16.65 -6.51 30.04
CA VAL A 10 -15.56 -7.44 30.44
C VAL A 10 -14.18 -6.73 30.66
N ILE A 11 -13.30 -7.20 31.57
CA ILE A 11 -11.93 -6.64 31.82
C ILE A 11 -10.96 -7.72 32.36
N PHE A 12 -9.67 -7.74 31.93
CA PHE A 12 -8.64 -8.73 32.32
C PHE A 12 -7.20 -8.18 32.34
N TYR A 13 -6.23 -8.98 32.85
CA TYR A 13 -4.84 -8.55 33.08
C TYR A 13 -3.67 -9.56 32.89
N GLU A 14 -3.84 -10.89 32.88
CA GLU A 14 -2.80 -11.89 32.46
C GLU A 14 -3.46 -13.26 32.09
N ILE A 15 -3.49 -13.79 30.84
CA ILE A 15 -4.30 -15.01 30.43
C ILE A 15 -3.70 -15.92 29.30
N ILE A 16 -3.64 -17.26 29.44
CA ILE A 16 -2.93 -18.19 28.49
C ILE A 16 -3.77 -19.44 28.09
N PHE A 17 -3.88 -19.85 26.80
CA PHE A 17 -4.70 -21.02 26.32
C PHE A 17 -4.26 -21.75 25.02
N CYS A 18 -3.94 -23.05 25.10
CA CYS A 18 -3.33 -23.79 23.97
C CYS A 18 -4.25 -24.70 23.10
N GLU A 19 -5.56 -24.83 23.34
CA GLU A 19 -6.51 -25.62 22.51
C GLU A 19 -7.97 -25.27 22.94
N VAL A 20 -8.90 -25.03 22.00
CA VAL A 20 -9.99 -24.04 22.22
C VAL A 20 -11.31 -24.27 21.41
N ILE A 21 -12.38 -23.48 21.68
CA ILE A 21 -13.59 -23.26 20.83
C ILE A 21 -14.73 -22.50 21.58
N PHE A 22 -15.86 -22.02 21.01
CA PHE A 22 -16.96 -22.71 20.30
C PHE A 22 -17.93 -21.80 19.46
N CYS A 23 -18.36 -22.16 18.22
CA CYS A 23 -19.21 -21.37 17.25
C CYS A 23 -20.38 -20.57 17.87
N GLU A 24 -20.87 -19.62 17.08
CA GLU A 24 -21.89 -18.59 17.32
C GLU A 24 -21.47 -17.71 18.52
N ILE A 25 -20.98 -16.48 18.29
CA ILE A 25 -20.38 -15.59 19.32
C ILE A 25 -20.89 -14.15 19.22
N ILE A 26 -21.03 -13.49 20.38
CA ILE A 26 -21.29 -12.06 20.54
C ILE A 26 -20.64 -11.56 21.86
N PHE A 27 -19.64 -10.66 21.91
CA PHE A 27 -19.15 -10.07 23.20
C PHE A 27 -18.84 -8.56 23.17
N TYR A 28 -19.66 -7.75 23.83
CA TYR A 28 -19.48 -6.30 24.00
C TYR A 28 -18.61 -5.93 25.24
N ASP A 29 -18.00 -4.75 25.18
CA ASP A 29 -17.22 -3.93 26.15
C ASP A 29 -16.06 -4.59 26.95
N ILE A 30 -15.02 -5.13 26.29
CA ILE A 30 -13.91 -5.94 26.85
C ILE A 30 -12.57 -5.20 27.19
N ILE A 31 -11.71 -5.71 28.10
CA ILE A 31 -10.27 -5.32 28.30
C ILE A 31 -9.39 -6.56 28.65
N PHE A 32 -8.06 -6.58 28.39
CA PHE A 32 -7.02 -7.59 28.77
C PHE A 32 -5.59 -6.95 28.88
N TYR A 33 -4.62 -7.65 29.51
CA TYR A 33 -3.14 -7.44 29.65
C TYR A 33 -2.48 -8.88 29.81
N GLU A 34 -1.14 -9.09 29.76
CA GLU A 34 -0.33 -10.36 29.53
C GLU A 34 -1.03 -11.64 28.97
N VAL A 35 -1.17 -11.90 27.65
CA VAL A 35 -2.04 -12.99 27.11
C VAL A 35 -1.40 -13.99 26.09
N ILE A 36 -1.41 -15.34 26.22
CA ILE A 36 -0.67 -16.28 25.31
C ILE A 36 -1.47 -17.53 24.82
N PHE A 37 -1.94 -17.65 23.56
CA PHE A 37 -2.88 -18.71 23.11
C PHE A 37 -2.45 -19.57 21.89
N CYS A 38 -2.30 -20.90 21.99
CA CYS A 38 -1.58 -21.73 21.00
C CYS A 38 -2.37 -22.66 20.02
N GLU A 39 -3.71 -22.76 20.03
CA GLU A 39 -4.51 -23.40 18.94
C GLU A 39 -6.02 -23.09 19.09
N ILE A 40 -6.70 -22.51 18.08
CA ILE A 40 -7.98 -21.74 18.23
C ILE A 40 -8.88 -21.78 16.93
N ILE A 41 -10.24 -21.82 17.00
CA ILE A 41 -11.13 -22.18 15.83
C ILE A 41 -12.64 -21.62 15.73
N PHE A 42 -13.08 -20.45 16.26
CA PHE A 42 -14.51 -19.96 16.28
C PHE A 42 -15.22 -19.89 14.90
N PHE A 43 -16.55 -19.70 14.86
CA PHE A 43 -17.34 -19.56 13.62
C PHE A 43 -18.64 -18.78 13.96
N GLU A 44 -19.17 -17.91 13.08
CA GLU A 44 -20.33 -16.98 13.28
C GLU A 44 -20.23 -16.01 14.50
N VAL A 45 -19.35 -15.01 14.45
CA VAL A 45 -18.80 -14.31 15.64
C VAL A 45 -19.13 -12.78 15.64
N ILE A 46 -19.20 -12.10 16.80
CA ILE A 46 -19.43 -10.64 16.98
C ILE A 46 -18.73 -10.14 18.28
N PHE A 47 -18.22 -8.90 18.40
CA PHE A 47 -17.68 -8.24 19.62
C PHE A 47 -17.90 -6.70 19.59
N TYR A 48 -17.86 -6.02 20.75
CA TYR A 48 -17.77 -4.55 20.88
C TYR A 48 -16.83 -4.09 22.03
N GLU A 49 -16.40 -2.81 22.05
CA GLU A 49 -15.63 -2.05 23.06
C GLU A 49 -14.46 -2.81 23.77
N VAL A 50 -13.59 -3.49 23.00
CA VAL A 50 -12.52 -4.40 23.46
C VAL A 50 -11.15 -3.71 23.68
N ILE A 51 -10.27 -4.22 24.56
CA ILE A 51 -8.84 -3.84 24.72
C ILE A 51 -8.01 -5.11 25.08
N PHE A 52 -6.77 -5.34 24.61
CA PHE A 52 -5.89 -6.44 25.10
C PHE A 52 -4.36 -6.11 25.01
N CYS A 53 -3.55 -6.23 26.09
CA CYS A 53 -2.08 -5.98 26.06
C CYS A 53 -1.16 -7.20 26.35
N GLU A 54 0.13 -7.15 25.95
CA GLU A 54 1.27 -8.07 26.24
C GLU A 54 1.10 -9.56 25.80
N ILE A 55 1.05 -9.89 24.50
CA ILE A 55 0.34 -11.11 24.00
C ILE A 55 1.16 -12.02 23.07
N ILE A 56 0.96 -13.35 23.04
CA ILE A 56 1.68 -14.29 22.14
C ILE A 56 0.82 -15.51 21.69
N PHE A 57 0.22 -15.55 20.49
CA PHE A 57 -0.71 -16.63 20.07
C PHE A 57 -0.16 -17.52 18.91
N TYR A 58 -0.35 -18.84 18.95
CA TYR A 58 0.40 -19.83 18.14
C TYR A 58 -0.43 -20.82 17.28
N LYS A 59 -1.76 -20.62 17.18
CA LYS A 59 -2.61 -21.04 16.03
C LYS A 59 -4.06 -20.55 16.15
N ILE A 60 -4.75 -20.10 15.07
CA ILE A 60 -6.13 -19.51 15.11
C ILE A 60 -6.91 -19.71 13.77
N ILE A 61 -8.25 -19.92 13.75
CA ILE A 61 -9.10 -20.13 12.53
C ILE A 61 -10.61 -19.70 12.67
N PHE A 62 -11.12 -18.51 12.27
CA PHE A 62 -12.60 -18.14 12.38
C PHE A 62 -13.39 -17.75 11.11
N TYR A 63 -14.72 -17.95 11.10
CA TYR A 63 -15.66 -17.64 9.97
C TYR A 63 -17.16 -17.67 10.41
N GLU A 64 -18.06 -16.68 10.31
CA GLU A 64 -18.00 -15.22 10.11
C GLU A 64 -17.51 -14.49 11.37
N VAL A 65 -17.32 -13.16 11.34
CA VAL A 65 -16.96 -12.33 12.52
C VAL A 65 -17.49 -10.87 12.43
N ILE A 66 -17.85 -10.17 13.53
CA ILE A 66 -18.27 -8.73 13.55
C ILE A 66 -17.76 -7.94 14.79
N PHE A 67 -16.59 -7.30 14.77
CA PHE A 67 -15.88 -6.76 15.96
C PHE A 67 -15.77 -5.21 16.02
N CYS A 68 -16.10 -4.54 17.13
CA CYS A 68 -16.35 -3.08 17.14
C CYS A 68 -15.70 -2.26 18.28
N GLU A 69 -14.74 -1.37 18.04
CA GLU A 69 -13.98 -0.59 19.05
C GLU A 69 -12.99 -1.44 19.88
N ILE A 70 -11.93 -1.95 19.24
CA ILE A 70 -10.91 -2.80 19.86
C ILE A 70 -9.56 -2.05 20.08
N ILE A 71 -8.76 -2.28 21.14
CA ILE A 71 -7.47 -1.58 21.40
C ILE A 71 -6.37 -2.52 21.97
N PHE A 72 -5.40 -2.98 21.18
CA PHE A 72 -4.39 -3.97 21.62
C PHE A 72 -2.94 -3.42 21.72
N PHE A 73 -2.03 -4.15 22.37
CA PHE A 73 -0.66 -3.72 22.73
C PHE A 73 0.33 -4.90 22.88
N GLU A 74 1.59 -4.75 22.46
CA GLU A 74 2.74 -5.62 22.82
C GLU A 74 2.56 -7.12 22.46
N VAL A 75 2.31 -7.47 21.19
CA VAL A 75 1.74 -8.78 20.75
C VAL A 75 2.64 -9.58 19.77
N ILE A 76 2.66 -10.93 19.75
CA ILE A 76 3.48 -11.79 18.85
C ILE A 76 2.77 -13.09 18.38
N PHE A 77 2.20 -13.14 17.17
CA PHE A 77 1.35 -14.26 16.69
C PHE A 77 1.99 -15.16 15.60
N TYR A 78 1.65 -16.46 15.58
CA TYR A 78 2.12 -17.51 14.67
C TYR A 78 0.94 -18.39 14.20
N GLU A 79 0.67 -18.42 12.89
CA GLU A 79 -0.40 -19.17 12.17
C GLU A 79 -1.87 -18.81 12.52
N VAL A 80 -2.39 -17.76 11.88
CA VAL A 80 -3.76 -17.27 12.08
C VAL A 80 -4.58 -17.29 10.79
N ILE A 81 -5.85 -17.71 10.83
CA ILE A 81 -6.75 -17.77 9.67
C ILE A 81 -8.10 -17.12 10.03
N PHE A 82 -8.67 -16.28 9.16
CA PHE A 82 -10.04 -15.78 9.33
C PHE A 82 -10.80 -15.52 8.00
N CYS A 83 -12.13 -15.60 8.01
CA CYS A 83 -13.03 -15.45 6.85
C CYS A 83 -14.35 -14.76 7.21
N GLU A 84 -15.03 -14.15 6.23
CA GLU A 84 -16.30 -13.40 6.37
C GLU A 84 -16.34 -12.51 7.64
N ILE A 85 -15.36 -11.62 7.78
CA ILE A 85 -15.24 -10.71 8.93
C ILE A 85 -15.77 -9.30 8.60
N ILE A 86 -16.35 -8.64 9.60
CA ILE A 86 -16.56 -7.20 9.68
C ILE A 86 -15.84 -6.67 10.94
N PHE A 87 -15.15 -5.56 10.83
CA PHE A 87 -14.61 -4.79 11.96
C PHE A 87 -15.11 -3.36 11.88
N TYR A 88 -15.59 -2.78 12.99
CA TYR A 88 -16.06 -1.39 13.00
C TYR A 88 -15.00 -0.38 13.44
N LYS A 89 -14.13 -0.72 14.40
CA LYS A 89 -13.04 0.15 14.86
C LYS A 89 -11.97 -0.67 15.59
N ILE A 90 -10.67 -0.47 15.31
CA ILE A 90 -9.57 -1.15 16.00
C ILE A 90 -8.40 -0.17 16.26
N ILE A 91 -7.58 -0.43 17.28
CA ILE A 91 -6.30 0.21 17.59
C ILE A 91 -5.29 -0.90 17.98
N PHE A 92 -4.00 -0.77 17.62
CA PHE A 92 -2.90 -1.69 17.99
C PHE A 92 -1.60 -0.93 18.32
N TYR A 93 -0.72 -1.52 19.15
CA TYR A 93 0.65 -1.06 19.47
C TYR A 93 1.61 -2.25 19.60
N GLU A 94 2.89 -2.06 19.27
CA GLU A 94 3.99 -3.05 19.32
C GLU A 94 3.56 -4.50 18.99
N VAL A 95 3.10 -4.74 17.75
CA VAL A 95 2.60 -6.07 17.33
C VAL A 95 3.59 -6.77 16.40
N ILE A 96 3.66 -8.10 16.47
CA ILE A 96 4.37 -8.99 15.57
C ILE A 96 3.41 -10.08 15.12
N PHE A 97 3.37 -10.37 13.83
CA PHE A 97 2.68 -11.53 13.25
C PHE A 97 3.65 -12.31 12.37
N CYS A 98 3.52 -13.64 12.31
CA CYS A 98 4.48 -14.49 11.61
C CYS A 98 3.91 -15.26 10.43
N GLU A 99 2.68 -15.78 10.54
CA GLU A 99 1.92 -16.37 9.43
C GLU A 99 0.44 -16.00 9.62
N ILE A 100 -0.20 -15.34 8.63
CA ILE A 100 -1.65 -15.05 8.63
C ILE A 100 -2.28 -15.32 7.27
N ILE A 101 -3.53 -15.80 7.24
CA ILE A 101 -4.39 -15.87 6.05
C ILE A 101 -5.75 -15.22 6.34
N PHE A 102 -6.20 -14.30 5.49
CA PHE A 102 -7.56 -13.77 5.52
C PHE A 102 -8.28 -14.06 4.20
N TYR A 103 -9.55 -14.49 4.27
CA TYR A 103 -10.42 -14.63 3.10
C TYR A 103 -11.25 -13.36 2.89
N GLU A 104 -12.57 -13.40 3.00
CA GLU A 104 -13.43 -12.21 2.92
C GLU A 104 -13.36 -11.37 4.22
N VAL A 105 -13.00 -10.07 4.13
CA VAL A 105 -12.92 -9.17 5.31
C VAL A 105 -13.36 -7.73 4.99
N ILE A 106 -14.07 -7.09 5.91
CA ILE A 106 -14.42 -5.67 5.89
C ILE A 106 -13.91 -4.99 7.17
N PHE A 107 -13.27 -3.84 7.07
CA PHE A 107 -12.91 -2.97 8.19
C PHE A 107 -13.47 -1.55 7.99
N TYR A 108 -14.06 -0.93 9.01
CA TYR A 108 -14.55 0.45 8.92
C TYR A 108 -13.53 1.49 9.43
N GLU A 109 -12.94 1.30 10.62
CA GLU A 109 -11.82 2.09 11.12
C GLU A 109 -10.71 1.18 11.70
N ILE A 110 -9.44 1.50 11.45
CA ILE A 110 -8.30 0.89 12.16
C ILE A 110 -7.23 1.95 12.46
N ILE A 111 -6.50 1.77 13.56
CA ILE A 111 -5.23 2.45 13.85
C ILE A 111 -4.18 1.40 14.24
N PHE A 112 -2.97 1.46 13.69
CA PHE A 112 -1.82 0.70 14.18
C PHE A 112 -0.67 1.65 14.51
N TYR A 113 0.01 1.44 15.64
CA TYR A 113 1.18 2.23 16.04
C TYR A 113 2.49 1.59 15.57
N GLU A 114 2.98 0.54 16.22
CA GLU A 114 4.18 -0.20 15.77
C GLU A 114 3.77 -1.65 15.41
N VAL A 115 4.12 -2.13 14.21
CA VAL A 115 3.82 -3.51 13.78
C VAL A 115 4.92 -4.13 12.91
N ILE A 116 5.13 -5.43 13.06
CA ILE A 116 5.93 -6.28 12.17
C ILE A 116 5.06 -7.45 11.68
N PHE A 117 5.09 -7.75 10.39
CA PHE A 117 4.51 -8.96 9.80
C PHE A 117 5.63 -9.75 9.09
N TYR A 118 5.74 -11.07 9.32
CA TYR A 118 6.62 -11.94 8.52
C TYR A 118 5.89 -12.42 7.25
N GLU A 119 5.02 -13.43 7.30
CA GLU A 119 4.16 -13.84 6.16
C GLU A 119 2.69 -13.44 6.37
N VAL A 120 2.06 -12.83 5.36
CA VAL A 120 0.59 -12.65 5.30
C VAL A 120 0.03 -12.89 3.90
N ILE A 121 -1.11 -13.59 3.83
CA ILE A 121 -1.95 -13.70 2.63
C ILE A 121 -3.32 -13.07 2.90
N PHE A 122 -3.75 -12.18 2.03
CA PHE A 122 -5.05 -11.53 2.04
C PHE A 122 -5.77 -11.85 0.71
N TYR A 123 -6.96 -12.45 0.76
CA TYR A 123 -7.79 -12.66 -0.44
C TYR A 123 -8.64 -11.43 -0.75
N ASP A 124 -9.84 -11.29 -0.18
CA ASP A 124 -10.89 -10.39 -0.68
C ASP A 124 -11.27 -9.36 0.40
N ILE A 125 -10.68 -8.16 0.37
CA ILE A 125 -10.73 -7.26 1.55
C ILE A 125 -11.15 -5.83 1.23
N ILE A 126 -12.01 -5.27 2.08
CA ILE A 126 -12.48 -3.88 2.05
C ILE A 126 -12.07 -3.15 3.33
N PHE A 127 -11.46 -1.97 3.20
CA PHE A 127 -11.15 -1.08 4.32
C PHE A 127 -11.77 0.31 4.06
N TYR A 128 -12.50 0.89 5.02
CA TYR A 128 -13.07 2.24 4.88
C TYR A 128 -12.14 3.35 5.35
N GLU A 129 -11.64 3.31 6.59
CA GLU A 129 -10.60 4.21 7.12
C GLU A 129 -9.49 3.38 7.82
N ILE A 130 -8.22 3.63 7.52
CA ILE A 130 -7.08 3.15 8.33
C ILE A 130 -6.08 4.28 8.61
N ILE A 131 -5.44 4.21 9.77
CA ILE A 131 -4.20 4.93 10.09
C ILE A 131 -3.12 3.90 10.48
N PHE A 132 -1.92 4.05 9.92
CA PHE A 132 -0.74 3.25 10.23
C PHE A 132 0.41 4.20 10.61
N CYS A 133 1.03 4.05 11.77
CA CYS A 133 2.13 4.92 12.21
C CYS A 133 3.51 4.39 11.76
N GLU A 134 3.94 3.22 12.24
CA GLU A 134 5.22 2.58 11.93
C GLU A 134 4.98 1.08 11.67
N ILE A 135 5.14 0.62 10.42
CA ILE A 135 4.96 -0.80 10.07
C ILE A 135 6.12 -1.37 9.25
N ILE A 136 6.46 -2.63 9.52
CA ILE A 136 7.33 -3.47 8.68
C ILE A 136 6.55 -4.70 8.20
N PHE A 137 6.57 -4.96 6.90
CA PHE A 137 6.08 -6.18 6.26
C PHE A 137 7.26 -6.90 5.60
N TYR A 138 7.53 -8.18 5.92
CA TYR A 138 8.59 -8.95 5.26
C TYR A 138 8.13 -9.65 3.98
N GLU A 139 7.09 -10.48 4.03
CA GLU A 139 6.51 -11.19 2.88
C GLU A 139 4.98 -11.02 2.89
N ILE A 140 4.40 -10.42 1.86
CA ILE A 140 2.94 -10.28 1.74
C ILE A 140 2.40 -10.63 0.34
N ILE A 141 1.22 -11.25 0.31
CA ILE A 141 0.39 -11.41 -0.88
C ILE A 141 -0.99 -10.82 -0.64
N PHE A 142 -1.43 -9.92 -1.52
CA PHE A 142 -2.81 -9.44 -1.62
C PHE A 142 -3.42 -9.90 -2.96
N TYR A 143 -4.65 -10.42 -2.95
CA TYR A 143 -5.40 -10.76 -4.18
C TYR A 143 -6.35 -9.65 -4.63
N GLU A 144 -7.52 -9.47 -4.01
CA GLU A 144 -8.50 -8.41 -4.34
C GLU A 144 -8.69 -7.46 -3.14
N VAL A 145 -8.29 -6.19 -3.26
CA VAL A 145 -8.36 -5.24 -2.13
C VAL A 145 -8.96 -3.89 -2.50
N ILE A 146 -9.85 -3.36 -1.66
CA ILE A 146 -10.45 -2.04 -1.79
C ILE A 146 -10.17 -1.22 -0.53
N PHE A 147 -9.51 -0.08 -0.71
CA PHE A 147 -9.25 0.91 0.33
C PHE A 147 -10.02 2.19 0.02
N TYR A 148 -11.02 2.56 0.81
CA TYR A 148 -11.69 3.84 0.62
C TYR A 148 -10.86 5.01 1.12
N LYS A 149 -10.23 4.88 2.29
CA LYS A 149 -9.40 5.94 2.86
C LYS A 149 -8.28 5.40 3.76
N ILE A 150 -7.06 5.88 3.54
CA ILE A 150 -5.90 5.47 4.35
C ILE A 150 -4.96 6.64 4.68
N ILE A 151 -4.33 6.57 5.85
CA ILE A 151 -3.12 7.31 6.21
C ILE A 151 -2.02 6.33 6.63
N PHE A 152 -0.84 6.43 6.03
CA PHE A 152 0.40 5.78 6.47
C PHE A 152 1.43 6.86 6.84
N TYR A 153 2.08 6.76 8.00
CA TYR A 153 3.17 7.68 8.39
C TYR A 153 4.55 7.14 7.98
N GLU A 154 4.98 6.00 8.51
CA GLU A 154 6.24 5.34 8.18
C GLU A 154 5.96 3.85 7.89
N VAL A 155 6.40 3.35 6.74
CA VAL A 155 6.18 1.95 6.33
C VAL A 155 7.40 1.38 5.62
N ILE A 156 7.72 0.13 5.92
CA ILE A 156 8.70 -0.67 5.20
C ILE A 156 8.01 -1.94 4.71
N PHE A 157 8.15 -2.22 3.42
CA PHE A 157 7.76 -3.46 2.78
C PHE A 157 9.02 -4.11 2.19
N CYS A 158 9.34 -5.35 2.57
CA CYS A 158 10.46 -6.08 1.99
C CYS A 158 10.04 -6.75 0.68
N GLU A 159 9.36 -7.89 0.73
CA GLU A 159 8.89 -8.65 -0.42
C GLU A 159 7.35 -8.58 -0.50
N VAL A 160 6.78 -8.11 -1.62
CA VAL A 160 5.30 -8.01 -1.76
C VAL A 160 4.78 -8.35 -3.14
N ILE A 161 3.66 -9.06 -3.18
CA ILE A 161 2.85 -9.29 -4.37
C ILE A 161 1.45 -8.71 -4.14
N PHE A 162 0.97 -7.92 -5.10
CA PHE A 162 -0.40 -7.41 -5.12
C PHE A 162 -1.03 -7.74 -6.48
N CYS A 163 -2.20 -8.38 -6.49
CA CYS A 163 -2.87 -8.78 -7.73
C CYS A 163 -3.80 -7.68 -8.25
N GLU A 164 -4.87 -7.34 -7.52
CA GLU A 164 -5.86 -6.32 -7.87
C GLU A 164 -6.09 -5.39 -6.66
N ILE A 165 -5.83 -4.08 -6.81
CA ILE A 165 -6.14 -3.09 -5.75
C ILE A 165 -6.92 -1.90 -6.31
N ILE A 166 -7.85 -1.39 -5.50
CA ILE A 166 -8.49 -0.09 -5.69
C ILE A 166 -8.29 0.78 -4.45
N PHE A 167 -7.70 1.97 -4.60
CA PHE A 167 -7.61 3.01 -3.57
C PHE A 167 -8.48 4.21 -3.96
N TYR A 168 -9.35 4.70 -3.07
CA TYR A 168 -10.15 5.91 -3.32
C TYR A 168 -9.49 7.19 -2.79
N GLU A 169 -9.13 7.26 -1.50
CA GLU A 169 -8.40 8.37 -0.89
C GLU A 169 -7.19 7.79 -0.14
N ILE A 170 -5.97 8.25 -0.36
CA ILE A 170 -4.82 7.77 0.42
C ILE A 170 -3.75 8.84 0.65
N MET A 171 -3.15 8.82 1.84
CA MET A 171 -2.04 9.67 2.22
C MET A 171 -0.89 8.83 2.79
N PHE A 172 0.32 9.01 2.25
CA PHE A 172 1.54 8.35 2.69
C PHE A 172 2.59 9.42 3.03
N TYR A 173 3.14 9.43 4.24
CA TYR A 173 4.22 10.36 4.60
C TYR A 173 5.60 9.85 4.22
N GLN A 174 6.00 8.66 4.67
CA GLN A 174 7.26 8.00 4.31
C GLN A 174 7.01 6.51 4.05
N VAL A 175 7.47 6.00 2.91
CA VAL A 175 7.36 4.57 2.57
C VAL A 175 8.63 4.06 1.93
N ILE A 176 9.05 2.86 2.32
CA ILE A 176 10.14 2.11 1.71
C ILE A 176 9.58 0.78 1.18
N PHE A 177 9.85 0.49 -0.09
CA PHE A 177 9.47 -0.73 -0.78
C PHE A 177 10.75 -1.40 -1.32
N CYS A 178 11.06 -2.65 -0.95
CA CYS A 178 12.33 -3.29 -1.33
C CYS A 178 12.25 -4.14 -2.61
N GLU A 179 11.39 -5.14 -2.68
CA GLU A 179 11.22 -6.08 -3.81
C GLU A 179 9.72 -6.32 -4.05
N ILE A 180 9.12 -5.69 -5.07
CA ILE A 180 7.65 -5.72 -5.24
C ILE A 180 7.18 -6.03 -6.66
N ILE A 181 6.07 -6.78 -6.73
CA ILE A 181 5.29 -7.01 -7.95
C ILE A 181 3.86 -6.53 -7.74
N PHE A 182 3.43 -5.54 -8.52
CA PHE A 182 2.03 -5.10 -8.61
C PHE A 182 1.46 -5.46 -9.98
N TYR A 183 0.35 -6.21 -10.03
CA TYR A 183 -0.31 -6.57 -11.29
C TYR A 183 -1.28 -5.48 -11.77
N GLU A 184 -2.44 -5.29 -11.13
CA GLU A 184 -3.43 -4.27 -11.49
C GLU A 184 -3.71 -3.33 -10.30
N ILE A 185 -3.56 -2.01 -10.47
CA ILE A 185 -4.03 -1.03 -9.46
C ILE A 185 -4.74 0.17 -10.07
N ILE A 186 -5.82 0.59 -9.41
CA ILE A 186 -6.49 1.87 -9.62
C ILE A 186 -6.38 2.73 -8.35
N PHE A 187 -5.91 3.97 -8.49
CA PHE A 187 -5.96 5.00 -7.45
C PHE A 187 -6.81 6.20 -7.91
N TYR A 188 -7.74 6.67 -7.08
CA TYR A 188 -8.56 7.85 -7.37
C TYR A 188 -7.94 9.16 -6.85
N GLU A 189 -7.73 9.32 -5.55
CA GLU A 189 -7.13 10.51 -4.91
C GLU A 189 -5.92 10.11 -4.05
N ILE A 190 -4.72 10.68 -4.29
CA ILE A 190 -3.52 10.39 -3.49
C ILE A 190 -2.70 11.64 -3.10
N MET A 191 -2.18 11.62 -1.87
CA MET A 191 -1.04 12.43 -1.41
C MET A 191 0.14 11.53 -0.97
N PHE A 192 1.25 11.57 -1.69
CA PHE A 192 2.54 11.02 -1.23
C PHE A 192 3.50 12.15 -0.83
N TYR A 193 4.18 12.04 0.32
CA TYR A 193 5.24 12.97 0.70
C TYR A 193 6.64 12.42 0.36
N GLU A 194 7.01 11.23 0.81
CA GLU A 194 8.31 10.59 0.54
C GLU A 194 8.12 9.10 0.25
N ILE A 195 8.69 8.61 -0.85
CA ILE A 195 8.71 7.17 -1.17
C ILE A 195 10.09 6.76 -1.67
N ILE A 196 10.55 5.58 -1.26
CA ILE A 196 11.74 4.92 -1.80
C ILE A 196 11.36 3.52 -2.29
N PHE A 197 11.66 3.22 -3.55
CA PHE A 197 11.52 1.90 -4.16
C PHE A 197 12.90 1.36 -4.56
N TYR A 198 13.27 0.16 -4.13
CA TYR A 198 14.53 -0.47 -4.52
C TYR A 198 14.40 -1.29 -5.81
N GLU A 199 13.73 -2.44 -5.80
CA GLU A 199 13.45 -3.28 -6.96
C GLU A 199 11.94 -3.45 -7.13
N ILE A 200 11.37 -3.07 -8.28
CA ILE A 200 9.91 -3.12 -8.45
C ILE A 200 9.44 -3.32 -9.90
N ILE A 201 8.37 -4.12 -10.05
CA ILE A 201 7.67 -4.40 -11.30
C ILE A 201 6.20 -3.97 -11.17
N PHE A 202 5.76 -3.13 -12.10
CA PHE A 202 4.39 -2.64 -12.22
C PHE A 202 3.80 -3.09 -13.58
N TYR A 203 2.69 -3.85 -13.59
CA TYR A 203 2.06 -4.28 -14.85
C TYR A 203 1.04 -3.29 -15.42
N GLU A 204 -0.12 -3.11 -14.80
CA GLU A 204 -1.19 -2.21 -15.26
C GLU A 204 -1.62 -1.23 -14.16
N PHE A 205 -1.44 0.07 -14.38
CA PHE A 205 -1.72 1.11 -13.39
C PHE A 205 -2.60 2.24 -13.91
N ILE A 206 -3.59 2.65 -13.12
CA ILE A 206 -4.45 3.80 -13.39
C ILE A 206 -4.44 4.74 -12.18
N PHE A 207 -4.17 6.01 -12.43
CA PHE A 207 -3.92 7.04 -11.43
C PHE A 207 -4.72 8.30 -11.79
N TYR A 208 -5.73 8.68 -11.00
CA TYR A 208 -6.62 9.81 -11.33
C TYR A 208 -6.12 11.20 -10.85
N GLU A 209 -6.32 11.58 -9.59
CA GLU A 209 -5.95 12.89 -9.01
C GLU A 209 -4.84 12.73 -7.95
N ILE A 210 -3.61 13.19 -8.22
CA ILE A 210 -2.46 12.83 -7.36
C ILE A 210 -1.48 13.97 -7.14
N ILE A 211 -0.91 14.02 -5.93
CA ILE A 211 0.30 14.79 -5.63
C ILE A 211 1.37 13.88 -5.01
N PHE A 212 2.56 13.86 -5.62
CA PHE A 212 3.80 13.30 -5.06
C PHE A 212 4.77 14.43 -4.70
N CYS A 213 5.31 14.45 -3.47
CA CYS A 213 6.30 15.44 -3.08
C CYS A 213 7.73 14.98 -3.42
N GLU A 214 8.17 13.83 -2.94
CA GLU A 214 9.50 13.24 -3.19
C GLU A 214 9.36 11.74 -3.47
N ILE A 215 9.98 11.26 -4.56
CA ILE A 215 10.05 9.82 -4.89
C ILE A 215 11.46 9.46 -5.33
N ILE A 216 11.99 8.35 -4.84
CA ILE A 216 13.24 7.74 -5.28
C ILE A 216 12.97 6.32 -5.76
N PHE A 217 13.47 5.99 -6.95
CA PHE A 217 13.35 4.69 -7.61
C PHE A 217 14.75 4.19 -7.99
N TYR A 218 15.18 3.02 -7.50
CA TYR A 218 16.49 2.45 -7.84
C TYR A 218 16.46 1.60 -9.12
N GLU A 219 15.77 0.45 -9.12
CA GLU A 219 15.63 -0.46 -10.27
C GLU A 219 14.13 -0.74 -10.53
N VAL A 220 13.62 -0.35 -11.71
CA VAL A 220 12.17 -0.38 -11.97
C VAL A 220 11.81 -0.84 -13.39
N ILE A 221 10.73 -1.63 -13.48
CA ILE A 221 10.05 -1.91 -14.74
C ILE A 221 8.56 -1.54 -14.62
N PHE A 222 8.10 -0.63 -15.47
CA PHE A 222 6.68 -0.39 -15.71
C PHE A 222 6.27 -0.94 -17.08
N TYR A 223 5.20 -1.72 -17.14
CA TYR A 223 4.58 -2.11 -18.41
C TYR A 223 3.63 -1.02 -18.90
N ASP A 224 2.40 -0.95 -18.41
CA ASP A 224 1.38 0.00 -18.84
C ASP A 224 0.95 0.92 -17.67
N ILE A 225 1.12 2.25 -17.82
CA ILE A 225 0.65 3.25 -16.83
C ILE A 225 -0.25 4.30 -17.49
N ILE A 226 -1.35 4.66 -16.83
CA ILE A 226 -2.22 5.78 -17.19
C ILE A 226 -2.33 6.76 -16.01
N PHE A 227 -1.85 7.98 -16.23
CA PHE A 227 -1.87 9.10 -15.29
C PHE A 227 -2.83 10.20 -15.81
N TYR A 228 -3.82 10.62 -15.01
CA TYR A 228 -4.74 11.70 -15.38
C TYR A 228 -4.24 13.08 -14.93
N ASP A 229 -4.65 13.56 -13.76
CA ASP A 229 -4.47 14.94 -13.28
C ASP A 229 -3.47 14.96 -12.09
N ILE A 230 -2.18 15.22 -12.35
CA ILE A 230 -1.10 14.91 -11.37
C ILE A 230 -0.08 16.04 -11.19
N ILE A 231 0.44 16.17 -9.96
CA ILE A 231 1.57 17.02 -9.59
C ILE A 231 2.69 16.17 -8.98
N PHE A 232 3.90 16.30 -9.50
CA PHE A 232 5.13 15.76 -8.92
C PHE A 232 6.08 16.91 -8.57
N TYR A 233 6.56 16.99 -7.32
CA TYR A 233 7.53 18.02 -6.93
C TYR A 233 8.98 17.56 -7.20
N GLU A 234 9.39 16.39 -6.72
CA GLU A 234 10.73 15.83 -6.96
C GLU A 234 10.66 14.32 -7.22
N ILE A 235 11.32 13.86 -8.29
CA ILE A 235 11.48 12.43 -8.61
C ILE A 235 12.93 12.14 -9.00
N ILE A 236 13.45 11.02 -8.51
CA ILE A 236 14.77 10.49 -8.86
C ILE A 236 14.61 9.04 -9.33
N PHE A 237 15.08 8.73 -10.55
CA PHE A 237 15.19 7.37 -11.06
C PHE A 237 16.66 7.02 -11.33
N PHE A 238 17.16 5.89 -10.79
CA PHE A 238 18.51 5.40 -11.09
C PHE A 238 18.53 4.53 -12.36
N GLU A 239 17.84 3.39 -12.38
CA GLU A 239 17.67 2.52 -13.55
C GLU A 239 16.17 2.20 -13.74
N VAL A 240 15.57 2.66 -14.86
CA VAL A 240 14.14 2.42 -15.11
C VAL A 240 13.81 2.12 -16.57
N ILE A 241 12.90 1.16 -16.77
CA ILE A 241 12.32 0.81 -18.06
C ILE A 241 10.81 1.07 -18.01
N PHE A 242 10.31 1.81 -19.00
CA PHE A 242 8.88 2.03 -19.25
C PHE A 242 8.50 1.46 -20.61
N TYR A 243 7.55 0.53 -20.66
CA TYR A 243 7.04 0.05 -21.95
C TYR A 243 5.99 0.99 -22.55
N MET A 244 5.02 1.44 -21.75
CA MET A 244 3.92 2.29 -22.17
C MET A 244 3.50 3.23 -21.03
N ILE A 245 3.44 4.54 -21.30
CA ILE A 245 2.85 5.52 -20.38
C ILE A 245 1.92 6.48 -21.12
N ILE A 246 0.77 6.78 -20.55
CA ILE A 246 -0.07 7.91 -20.93
C ILE A 246 -0.15 8.91 -19.77
N PHE A 247 0.09 10.19 -20.05
CA PHE A 247 -0.12 11.32 -19.15
C PHE A 247 -1.16 12.28 -19.75
N TYR A 248 -2.26 12.57 -19.04
CA TYR A 248 -3.29 13.51 -19.51
C TYR A 248 -2.99 14.98 -19.16
N GLU A 249 -3.07 15.38 -17.88
CA GLU A 249 -2.77 16.73 -17.40
C GLU A 249 -1.79 16.69 -16.21
N VAL A 250 -0.49 16.86 -16.47
CA VAL A 250 0.56 16.66 -15.43
C VAL A 250 1.54 17.82 -15.29
N LEU A 251 1.94 18.08 -14.05
CA LEU A 251 2.88 19.11 -13.62
C LEU A 251 4.07 18.47 -12.91
N PHE A 252 5.27 18.63 -13.46
CA PHE A 252 6.51 18.18 -12.85
C PHE A 252 7.40 19.38 -12.49
N TYR A 253 7.82 19.50 -11.23
CA TYR A 253 8.77 20.54 -10.83
C TYR A 253 10.22 20.11 -11.07
N MET A 254 10.67 19.02 -10.45
CA MET A 254 12.00 18.44 -10.64
C MET A 254 11.87 16.95 -11.02
N ILE A 255 12.57 16.50 -12.06
CA ILE A 255 12.85 15.08 -12.29
C ILE A 255 14.31 14.88 -12.65
N THR A 256 14.92 13.82 -12.12
CA THR A 256 16.22 13.32 -12.55
C THR A 256 16.15 11.85 -12.93
N PHE A 257 16.79 11.49 -14.04
CA PHE A 257 16.97 10.11 -14.50
C PHE A 257 18.45 9.85 -14.74
N TYR A 258 19.03 8.84 -14.09
CA TYR A 258 20.42 8.44 -14.34
C TYR A 258 20.52 7.54 -15.58
N GLU A 259 19.83 6.40 -15.62
CA GLU A 259 19.68 5.55 -16.81
C GLU A 259 18.21 5.17 -17.03
N VAL A 260 17.65 5.53 -18.19
CA VAL A 260 16.24 5.26 -18.50
C VAL A 260 16.00 4.84 -19.96
N ILE A 261 15.08 3.88 -20.13
CA ILE A 261 14.57 3.45 -21.43
C ILE A 261 13.05 3.65 -21.46
N PHE A 262 12.57 4.41 -22.44
CA PHE A 262 11.14 4.51 -22.78
C PHE A 262 10.88 3.84 -24.13
N TYR A 263 9.91 2.92 -24.19
CA TYR A 263 9.45 2.35 -25.46
C TYR A 263 8.34 3.19 -26.09
N GLU A 264 7.21 3.40 -25.42
CA GLU A 264 6.12 4.27 -25.87
C GLU A 264 5.71 5.23 -24.73
N VAL A 265 5.66 6.54 -24.99
CA VAL A 265 5.07 7.52 -24.05
C VAL A 265 4.23 8.55 -24.78
N ILE A 266 3.03 8.80 -24.27
CA ILE A 266 2.09 9.78 -24.80
C ILE A 266 1.80 10.84 -23.72
N PHE A 267 2.18 12.08 -23.98
CA PHE A 267 1.86 13.24 -23.15
C PHE A 267 0.79 14.08 -23.85
N TYR A 268 -0.39 14.25 -23.24
CA TYR A 268 -1.44 15.11 -23.78
C TYR A 268 -1.25 16.58 -23.41
N LYS A 269 -1.11 16.92 -22.12
CA LYS A 269 -0.95 18.30 -21.65
C LYS A 269 -0.03 18.33 -20.43
N VAL A 270 1.26 18.61 -20.62
CA VAL A 270 2.24 18.54 -19.52
C VAL A 270 3.12 19.78 -19.39
N ILE A 271 3.47 20.11 -18.16
CA ILE A 271 4.41 21.19 -17.83
C ILE A 271 5.55 20.62 -16.99
N PHE A 272 6.78 20.81 -17.47
CA PHE A 272 8.02 20.45 -16.78
C PHE A 272 8.79 21.73 -16.43
N TYR A 273 9.12 21.94 -15.15
CA TYR A 273 9.99 23.05 -14.76
C TYR A 273 11.47 22.71 -14.93
N GLU A 274 11.94 21.58 -14.40
CA GLU A 274 13.30 21.08 -14.60
C GLU A 274 13.33 19.56 -14.77
N VAL A 275 14.00 19.09 -15.83
CA VAL A 275 14.25 17.67 -16.07
C VAL A 275 15.71 17.45 -16.45
N ILE A 276 16.35 16.46 -15.83
CA ILE A 276 17.73 16.07 -16.09
C ILE A 276 17.76 14.59 -16.50
N PHE A 277 18.45 14.29 -17.61
CA PHE A 277 18.75 12.94 -18.06
C PHE A 277 20.27 12.77 -18.21
N ASP A 278 20.88 11.88 -17.43
CA ASP A 278 22.29 11.51 -17.60
C ASP A 278 22.44 10.53 -18.77
N LYS A 279 21.62 9.49 -18.83
CA LYS A 279 21.46 8.60 -19.99
C LYS A 279 20.01 8.29 -20.27
N VAL A 280 19.56 8.51 -21.51
CA VAL A 280 18.19 8.17 -21.93
C VAL A 280 18.10 7.60 -23.34
N ILE A 281 17.28 6.56 -23.49
CA ILE A 281 16.85 6.00 -24.77
C ILE A 281 15.34 6.19 -24.90
N PHE A 282 14.93 6.89 -25.96
CA PHE A 282 13.54 7.09 -26.34
C PHE A 282 13.24 6.35 -27.65
N CYS A 283 12.35 5.35 -27.63
CA CYS A 283 11.97 4.63 -28.85
C CYS A 283 10.86 5.39 -29.61
N GLU A 284 9.69 5.59 -29.00
CA GLU A 284 8.62 6.42 -29.53
C GLU A 284 8.05 7.32 -28.40
N ILE A 285 8.05 8.64 -28.61
CA ILE A 285 7.34 9.58 -27.73
C ILE A 285 6.46 10.53 -28.54
N ILE A 286 5.25 10.78 -28.04
CA ILE A 286 4.26 11.69 -28.61
C ILE A 286 3.93 12.79 -27.59
N PHE A 287 4.09 14.06 -27.97
CA PHE A 287 3.71 15.22 -27.17
C PHE A 287 2.63 16.04 -27.89
N CYS A 288 1.44 16.18 -27.28
CA CYS A 288 0.34 16.97 -27.83
C CYS A 288 0.46 18.45 -27.46
N GLU A 289 0.35 18.81 -26.18
CA GLU A 289 0.60 20.15 -25.63
C GLU A 289 1.67 20.04 -24.53
N ILE A 290 2.82 20.71 -24.68
CA ILE A 290 3.88 20.64 -23.66
C ILE A 290 4.67 21.94 -23.48
N ILE A 291 5.03 22.22 -22.23
CA ILE A 291 5.93 23.32 -21.83
C ILE A 291 7.11 22.77 -21.03
N PHE A 292 8.33 23.03 -21.49
CA PHE A 292 9.57 22.81 -20.73
C PHE A 292 10.19 24.17 -20.37
N TYR A 293 10.43 24.42 -19.08
CA TYR A 293 11.26 25.56 -18.67
C TYR A 293 12.74 25.25 -18.81
N THR A 294 13.24 24.22 -18.13
CA THR A 294 14.62 23.73 -18.22
C THR A 294 14.61 22.25 -18.56
N ILE A 295 15.42 21.84 -19.53
CA ILE A 295 15.72 20.41 -19.77
C ILE A 295 17.20 20.21 -20.10
N ILE A 296 17.81 19.20 -19.48
CA ILE A 296 19.25 18.92 -19.55
C ILE A 296 19.46 17.47 -19.97
N PHE A 297 20.35 17.26 -20.96
CA PHE A 297 20.77 15.94 -21.43
C PHE A 297 22.30 15.83 -21.42
N TYR A 298 22.83 14.69 -20.97
CA TYR A 298 24.24 14.33 -21.16
C TYR A 298 24.38 13.28 -22.28
N GLU A 299 23.90 12.05 -22.10
CA GLU A 299 23.83 11.03 -23.16
C GLU A 299 22.37 10.76 -23.57
N ILE A 300 22.07 10.87 -24.88
CA ILE A 300 20.71 10.68 -25.39
C ILE A 300 20.65 9.99 -26.75
N ILE A 301 19.71 9.06 -26.88
CA ILE A 301 19.32 8.38 -28.12
C ILE A 301 17.81 8.55 -28.33
N PHE A 302 17.42 9.05 -29.50
CA PHE A 302 16.04 9.07 -29.97
C PHE A 302 15.89 8.17 -31.21
N CYS A 303 14.83 7.38 -31.29
CA CYS A 303 14.41 6.70 -32.52
C CYS A 303 13.31 7.49 -33.24
N GLU A 304 12.18 7.75 -32.57
CA GLU A 304 11.07 8.57 -33.09
C GLU A 304 10.52 9.52 -32.01
N ILE A 305 10.20 10.76 -32.39
CA ILE A 305 9.52 11.75 -31.55
C ILE A 305 8.49 12.48 -32.40
N ILE A 306 7.27 12.64 -31.88
CA ILE A 306 6.19 13.40 -32.49
C ILE A 306 5.80 14.56 -31.56
N PHE A 307 5.68 15.75 -32.13
CA PHE A 307 5.36 16.99 -31.43
C PHE A 307 4.22 17.71 -32.17
N TYR A 308 3.16 18.11 -31.45
CA TYR A 308 2.07 18.92 -32.01
C TYR A 308 2.21 20.41 -31.60
N GLU A 309 2.05 20.74 -30.31
CA GLU A 309 2.25 22.08 -29.75
C GLU A 309 3.26 22.06 -28.58
N VAL A 310 4.31 22.86 -28.68
CA VAL A 310 5.50 22.77 -27.82
C VAL A 310 6.09 24.14 -27.51
N ILE A 311 6.47 24.35 -26.26
CA ILE A 311 7.25 25.51 -25.81
C ILE A 311 8.46 25.02 -25.02
N PHE A 312 9.66 25.44 -25.43
CA PHE A 312 10.89 25.30 -24.66
C PHE A 312 11.40 26.70 -24.28
N TYR A 313 11.82 26.90 -23.03
CA TYR A 313 12.54 28.13 -22.61
C TYR A 313 14.05 27.93 -22.62
N GLU A 314 14.57 26.85 -22.01
CA GLU A 314 15.99 26.50 -21.96
C GLU A 314 16.21 24.99 -22.19
N ILE A 315 17.16 24.65 -23.06
CA ILE A 315 17.58 23.28 -23.38
C ILE A 315 19.10 23.24 -23.33
N MET A 316 19.68 22.28 -22.60
CA MET A 316 21.14 22.08 -22.54
C MET A 316 21.51 20.65 -22.95
N PHE A 317 22.61 20.55 -23.70
CA PHE A 317 23.30 19.31 -24.06
C PHE A 317 24.79 19.48 -23.70
N TYR A 318 25.41 18.46 -23.10
CA TYR A 318 26.79 18.51 -22.59
C TYR A 318 27.72 17.48 -23.24
#